data_AF-A0A0G1QYG5-F1
#
_entry.id   AF-A0A0G1QYG5-F1
#
_cell.length_a   1.000
_cell.length_b   1.000
_cell.length_c   1.000
_cell.angle_alpha   90.00
_cell.angle_beta   90.00
_cell.angle_gamma   90.00
#
_symmetry.space_group_name_H-M   'P 1'
#
loop_
_entity.id
_entity.type
_entity.pdbx_description
1 polymer ?
#
loop_
_entity_poly.entity_id
_entity_poly.type
_entity_poly.pdbx_seq_one_letter_code
_entity_poly.pdbx_strand_id
1 'polypeptide(L)'
;MRSRIKVDKPFLVITIILIVAGFFIFSSASLGLLAKESSNYSSVAFSQTVLGLFLGTIAMILAARLDYKIWKKWAFYLLILAVILNIIVLIPDIGFEHGGARRWLRVGELSLQPAEVLKFAFIIYFAAWAAGVKEKISTFSMGLLPLMTLLGLCGILLLLQPDTDNYMVIVATGMGMFIAAALLAPVIRYSKALSLSVPEVSSAPVLVRVFRNLPISRSRWAILSLPWPEKSSASWVRFCLSRYSPFLPCEGSKSPAIWKIGSVDWWLLELL
;
A
#
# COMPACT_ATOMS: atom_id res chain seq x y z
N MET A 1 29.59 -20.07 -6.05
CA MET A 1 29.41 -20.16 -4.58
C MET A 1 28.03 -19.65 -4.21
N ARG A 2 27.14 -20.52 -3.71
CA ARG A 2 25.78 -20.16 -3.29
C ARG A 2 25.92 -19.31 -2.02
N SER A 3 25.69 -18.00 -2.10
CA SER A 3 25.75 -17.13 -0.92
C SER A 3 24.76 -17.67 0.12
N ARG A 4 25.20 -17.82 1.37
CA ARG A 4 24.28 -18.13 2.47
C ARG A 4 23.27 -16.98 2.54
N ILE A 5 22.00 -17.28 2.30
CA ILE A 5 20.92 -16.32 2.48
C ILE A 5 20.92 -15.96 3.97
N LYS A 6 21.40 -14.75 4.28
CA LYS A 6 21.30 -14.20 5.63
C LYS A 6 19.86 -13.68 5.76
N VAL A 7 19.06 -14.42 6.50
CA VAL A 7 17.66 -14.03 6.77
C VAL A 7 17.64 -13.19 8.04
N ASP A 8 16.94 -12.06 7.99
CA ASP A 8 16.69 -11.22 9.15
C ASP A 8 15.70 -11.91 10.08
N LYS A 9 16.24 -12.62 11.08
CA LYS A 9 15.48 -13.36 12.09
C LYS A 9 14.35 -12.55 12.75
N PRO A 10 14.54 -11.28 13.19
CA PRO A 10 13.46 -10.54 13.84
C PRO A 10 12.29 -10.27 12.90
N PHE A 11 12.56 -9.92 11.63
CA PHE A 11 11.52 -9.68 10.64
C PHE A 11 10.73 -10.96 10.32
N LEU A 12 11.43 -12.10 10.21
CA LEU A 12 10.79 -13.39 9.99
C LEU A 12 9.89 -13.78 11.17
N VAL A 13 10.36 -13.60 12.42
CA VAL A 13 9.57 -13.92 13.62
C VAL A 13 8.31 -13.06 13.70
N ILE A 14 8.41 -11.75 13.45
CA ILE A 14 7.26 -10.85 13.42
C ILE A 14 6.25 -11.30 12.36
N THR A 15 6.73 -11.64 11.16
CA THR A 15 5.87 -12.11 10.06
C THR A 15 5.13 -13.40 10.44
N ILE A 16 5.80 -14.37 11.05
CA ILE A 16 5.19 -15.62 11.51
C ILE A 16 4.12 -15.35 12.58
N ILE A 17 4.39 -14.47 13.54
CA ILE A 17 3.43 -14.09 14.58
C ILE A 17 2.18 -13.47 13.94
N LEU A 18 2.34 -12.55 12.98
CA LEU A 18 1.23 -11.93 12.27
C LEU A 18 0.40 -12.94 11.47
N ILE A 19 1.04 -13.89 10.79
CA ILE A 19 0.35 -14.95 10.04
C ILE A 19 -0.47 -15.84 10.99
N VAL A 20 0.13 -16.29 12.09
CA VAL A 20 -0.54 -17.16 13.07
C VAL A 20 -1.69 -16.41 13.75
N ALA A 21 -1.45 -15.19 14.25
CA ALA A 21 -2.49 -14.37 14.87
C ALA A 21 -3.64 -14.07 13.90
N GLY A 22 -3.32 -13.70 12.64
CA GLY A 22 -4.32 -13.48 11.60
C GLY A 22 -5.15 -14.71 11.29
N PHE A 23 -4.53 -15.89 11.23
CA PHE A 23 -5.24 -17.16 11.02
C PHE A 23 -6.18 -17.51 12.17
N PHE A 24 -5.78 -17.27 13.43
CA PHE A 24 -6.66 -17.47 14.59
C PHE A 24 -7.84 -16.50 14.60
N ILE A 25 -7.61 -15.22 14.31
CA ILE A 25 -8.68 -14.21 14.22
C ILE A 25 -9.65 -14.56 13.10
N PHE A 26 -9.14 -14.94 11.92
CA PHE A 26 -9.96 -15.38 10.80
C PHE A 26 -10.81 -16.61 11.17
N SER A 27 -10.20 -17.63 11.77
CA SER A 27 -10.89 -18.86 12.18
C SER A 27 -12.01 -18.57 13.18
N SER A 28 -11.76 -17.66 14.13
CA SER A 28 -12.75 -17.22 15.12
C SER A 28 -13.92 -16.47 14.45
N ALA A 29 -13.63 -15.54 13.54
CA ALA A 29 -14.65 -14.79 12.82
C ALA A 29 -15.48 -15.68 11.88
N SER A 30 -14.82 -16.66 11.25
CA SER A 30 -15.46 -17.57 10.30
C SER A 30 -16.43 -18.54 11.00
N LEU A 31 -16.11 -19.00 12.22
CA LEU A 31 -17.03 -19.78 13.06
C LEU A 31 -18.38 -19.06 13.32
N GLY A 32 -18.40 -17.74 13.33
CA GLY A 32 -19.65 -16.95 13.45
C GLY A 32 -20.57 -17.05 12.22
N LEU A 33 -20.02 -17.35 11.04
CA LEU A 33 -20.77 -17.51 9.78
C LEU A 33 -21.35 -18.94 9.64
N LEU A 34 -20.66 -19.94 10.19
CA LEU A 34 -21.15 -21.34 10.29
C LEU A 34 -22.52 -21.45 10.96
N ALA A 35 -22.79 -20.59 11.94
CA ALA A 35 -24.05 -20.59 12.67
C ALA A 35 -25.25 -20.13 11.83
N LYS A 36 -25.02 -19.56 10.63
CA LYS A 36 -26.07 -19.01 9.74
C LYS A 36 -26.24 -19.73 8.41
N GLU A 37 -25.17 -20.24 7.79
CA GLU A 37 -25.24 -20.97 6.51
C GLU A 37 -24.25 -22.14 6.50
N SER A 38 -24.76 -23.38 6.55
CA SER A 38 -23.95 -24.60 6.72
C SER A 38 -23.28 -25.10 5.43
N SER A 39 -23.73 -24.69 4.25
CA SER A 39 -23.29 -25.28 2.97
C SER A 39 -22.05 -24.62 2.34
N ASN A 40 -21.77 -23.33 2.61
CA ASN A 40 -20.69 -22.60 1.94
C ASN A 40 -19.40 -22.44 2.78
N TYR A 41 -19.46 -22.74 4.08
CA TYR A 41 -18.34 -22.49 4.99
C TYR A 41 -17.09 -23.32 4.70
N SER A 42 -17.27 -24.62 4.48
CA SER A 42 -16.14 -25.55 4.32
C SER A 42 -15.28 -25.17 3.11
N SER A 43 -15.91 -24.74 2.01
CA SER A 43 -15.21 -24.29 0.81
C SER A 43 -14.40 -23.01 1.04
N VAL A 44 -14.96 -22.00 1.72
CA VAL A 44 -14.27 -20.72 1.97
C VAL A 44 -13.13 -20.86 2.99
N ALA A 45 -13.33 -21.64 4.05
CA ALA A 45 -12.28 -21.90 5.03
C ALA A 45 -11.13 -22.72 4.42
N PHE A 46 -11.47 -23.69 3.55
CA PHE A 46 -10.48 -24.49 2.82
C PHE A 46 -9.70 -23.64 1.82
N SER A 47 -10.39 -22.81 1.02
CA SER A 47 -9.74 -21.92 0.05
C SER A 47 -8.78 -20.95 0.75
N GLN A 48 -9.18 -20.35 1.87
CA GLN A 48 -8.32 -19.42 2.60
C GLN A 48 -7.09 -20.10 3.21
N THR A 49 -7.24 -21.33 3.71
CA THR A 49 -6.14 -22.08 4.33
C THR A 49 -5.16 -22.61 3.27
N VAL A 50 -5.68 -23.18 2.19
CA VAL A 50 -4.87 -23.82 1.14
C VAL A 50 -4.30 -22.77 0.18
N LEU A 51 -5.14 -21.89 -0.35
CA LEU A 51 -4.70 -20.88 -1.32
C LEU A 51 -4.03 -19.69 -0.63
N GLY A 52 -4.54 -19.25 0.52
CA GLY A 52 -3.96 -18.13 1.25
C GLY A 52 -2.69 -18.52 1.99
N LEU A 53 -2.81 -19.43 2.97
CA LEU A 53 -1.71 -19.75 3.88
C LEU A 53 -0.65 -20.65 3.22
N PHE A 54 -1.06 -21.76 2.62
CA PHE A 54 -0.13 -22.75 2.08
C PHE A 54 0.55 -22.27 0.80
N LEU A 55 -0.21 -21.87 -0.24
CA LEU A 55 0.40 -21.32 -1.46
C LEU A 55 1.14 -20.01 -1.20
N GLY A 56 0.65 -19.14 -0.31
CA GLY A 56 1.34 -17.91 0.10
C GLY A 56 2.69 -18.18 0.76
N THR A 57 2.77 -19.20 1.63
CA THR A 57 4.04 -19.60 2.27
C THR A 57 5.03 -20.15 1.24
N ILE A 58 4.56 -20.97 0.29
CA ILE A 58 5.41 -21.46 -0.82
C ILE A 58 5.91 -20.28 -1.65
N ALA A 59 5.03 -19.34 -2.02
CA ALA A 59 5.39 -18.15 -2.78
C ALA A 59 6.43 -17.30 -2.05
N MET A 60 6.29 -17.11 -0.72
CA MET A 60 7.28 -16.42 0.11
C MET A 60 8.64 -17.11 0.09
N ILE A 61 8.69 -18.44 0.24
CA ILE A 61 9.95 -19.21 0.22
C ILE A 61 10.61 -19.11 -1.15
N LEU A 62 9.85 -19.23 -2.24
CA LEU A 62 10.36 -19.10 -3.59
C LEU A 62 10.90 -17.68 -3.85
N ALA A 63 10.14 -16.65 -3.49
CA ALA A 63 10.55 -15.25 -3.62
C ALA A 63 11.83 -14.95 -2.83
N ALA A 64 11.96 -15.48 -1.62
CA ALA A 64 13.15 -15.32 -0.78
C ALA A 64 14.41 -15.99 -1.37
N ARG A 65 14.25 -16.95 -2.28
CA ARG A 65 15.34 -17.66 -2.95
C ARG A 65 15.74 -17.00 -4.27
N LEU A 66 14.89 -16.16 -4.84
CA LEU A 66 15.14 -15.48 -6.11
C LEU A 66 16.02 -14.25 -5.93
N ASP A 67 17.03 -14.09 -6.79
CA ASP A 67 17.88 -12.91 -6.78
C ASP A 67 17.09 -11.67 -7.23
N TYR A 68 17.18 -10.58 -6.46
CA TYR A 68 16.57 -9.29 -6.77
C TYR A 68 16.97 -8.76 -8.16
N LYS A 69 18.11 -9.17 -8.70
CA LYS A 69 18.54 -8.83 -10.07
C LYS A 69 17.59 -9.35 -11.14
N ILE A 70 16.97 -10.51 -10.91
CA ILE A 70 15.97 -11.09 -11.82
C ILE A 70 14.76 -10.16 -11.87
N TRP A 71 14.23 -9.80 -10.70
CA TRP A 71 13.11 -8.87 -10.57
C TRP A 71 13.38 -7.52 -11.25
N LYS A 72 14.60 -6.97 -11.09
CA LYS A 72 15.01 -5.73 -11.77
C LYS A 72 14.99 -5.87 -13.29
N LYS A 73 15.45 -7.01 -13.85
CA LYS A 73 15.48 -7.26 -15.30
C LYS A 73 14.07 -7.39 -15.88
N TRP A 74 13.17 -8.05 -15.15
CA TRP A 74 11.80 -8.30 -15.59
C TRP A 74 10.80 -7.20 -15.23
N ALA A 75 11.23 -6.18 -14.50
CA ALA A 75 10.38 -5.14 -13.94
C ALA A 75 9.44 -4.48 -14.96
N PHE A 76 9.96 -4.14 -16.15
CA PHE A 76 9.15 -3.52 -17.22
C PHE A 76 8.09 -4.47 -17.78
N TYR A 77 8.45 -5.73 -18.01
CA TYR A 77 7.52 -6.75 -18.50
C TYR A 77 6.43 -7.07 -17.46
N LEU A 78 6.78 -7.09 -16.18
CA LEU A 78 5.82 -7.26 -15.09
C LEU A 78 4.80 -6.11 -15.04
N LEU A 79 5.26 -4.87 -15.25
CA LEU A 79 4.36 -3.72 -15.33
C LEU A 79 3.40 -3.83 -16.51
N ILE A 80 3.90 -4.15 -17.70
CA ILE A 80 3.06 -4.34 -18.89
C ILE A 80 2.03 -5.45 -18.65
N LEU A 81 2.47 -6.60 -18.13
CA LEU A 81 1.58 -7.71 -17.81
C LEU A 81 0.48 -7.29 -16.83
N ALA A 82 0.83 -6.54 -15.79
CA ALA A 82 -0.14 -6.07 -14.79
C ALA A 82 -1.14 -5.07 -15.38
N VAL A 83 -0.68 -4.16 -16.24
CA VAL A 83 -1.55 -3.22 -16.96
C VAL A 83 -2.51 -3.97 -17.88
N ILE A 84 -2.01 -4.91 -18.68
CA ILE A 84 -2.84 -5.75 -19.56
C ILE A 84 -3.88 -6.52 -18.74
N LEU A 85 -3.47 -7.12 -17.63
CA LEU A 85 -4.37 -7.90 -16.78
C LEU A 85 -5.52 -7.03 -16.23
N ASN A 86 -5.23 -5.78 -15.84
CA ASN A 86 -6.25 -4.84 -15.38
C ASN A 86 -7.15 -4.34 -16.52
N ILE A 87 -6.63 -4.20 -17.74
CA ILE A 87 -7.46 -3.88 -18.91
C ILE A 87 -8.42 -5.04 -19.20
N ILE A 88 -7.97 -6.28 -19.07
CA ILE A 88 -8.80 -7.47 -19.31
C ILE A 88 -10.00 -7.53 -18.34
N VAL A 89 -9.84 -7.08 -17.08
CA VAL A 89 -10.95 -7.04 -16.10
C VAL A 89 -12.11 -6.16 -16.55
N LEU A 90 -11.83 -5.10 -17.31
CA LEU A 90 -12.85 -4.17 -17.77
C LEU A 90 -13.79 -4.81 -18.82
N ILE A 91 -13.39 -5.94 -19.41
CA ILE A 91 -14.19 -6.64 -20.41
C ILE A 91 -15.36 -7.36 -19.71
N PRO A 92 -16.64 -7.05 -20.08
CA PRO A 92 -17.83 -7.62 -19.45
C PRO A 92 -17.85 -9.14 -19.34
N ASP A 93 -17.37 -9.82 -20.38
CA ASP A 93 -17.48 -11.28 -20.51
C ASP A 93 -16.44 -12.03 -19.65
N ILE A 94 -15.44 -11.33 -19.11
CA ILE A 94 -14.31 -11.92 -18.38
C ILE A 94 -14.31 -11.45 -16.91
N GLY A 95 -14.63 -10.19 -16.66
CA GLY A 95 -14.65 -9.60 -15.32
C GLY A 95 -15.90 -9.97 -14.52
N PHE A 96 -15.74 -10.45 -13.30
CA PHE A 96 -16.84 -10.71 -12.36
C PHE A 96 -17.22 -9.44 -11.60
N GLU A 97 -18.51 -9.11 -11.58
CA GLU A 97 -19.06 -8.02 -10.78
C GLU A 97 -19.31 -8.46 -9.34
N HIS A 98 -18.71 -7.73 -8.39
CA HIS A 98 -19.02 -7.87 -6.98
C HIS A 98 -19.14 -6.48 -6.35
N GLY A 99 -20.25 -6.21 -5.66
CA GLY A 99 -20.48 -4.90 -5.04
C GLY A 99 -20.64 -3.74 -6.02
N GLY A 100 -21.13 -3.99 -7.24
CA GLY A 100 -21.36 -2.96 -8.26
C GLY A 100 -20.13 -2.52 -9.05
N ALA A 101 -19.00 -3.23 -8.91
CA ALA A 101 -17.78 -2.97 -9.68
C ALA A 101 -17.17 -4.27 -10.24
N ARG A 102 -16.60 -4.20 -11.45
CA ARG A 102 -15.83 -5.28 -12.09
C ARG A 102 -14.36 -5.15 -11.69
N ARG A 103 -13.93 -5.99 -10.75
CA ARG A 103 -12.56 -5.96 -10.19
C ARG A 103 -11.89 -7.33 -10.07
N TRP A 104 -12.67 -8.39 -10.27
CA TRP A 104 -12.24 -9.76 -9.99
C TRP A 104 -12.23 -10.60 -11.27
N LEU A 105 -11.15 -11.35 -11.47
CA LEU A 105 -11.08 -12.40 -12.48
C LEU A 105 -11.31 -13.74 -11.80
N ARG A 106 -12.25 -14.52 -12.30
CA ARG A 106 -12.45 -15.91 -11.87
C ARG A 106 -11.79 -16.86 -12.87
N VAL A 107 -10.82 -17.63 -12.41
CA VAL A 107 -10.15 -18.68 -13.18
C VAL A 107 -10.40 -20.00 -12.47
N GLY A 108 -11.48 -20.69 -12.84
CA GLY A 108 -11.97 -21.86 -12.11
C GLY A 108 -12.44 -21.47 -10.70
N GLU A 109 -11.89 -22.12 -9.68
CA GLU A 109 -12.16 -21.81 -8.26
C GLU A 109 -11.30 -20.64 -7.73
N LEU A 110 -10.31 -20.17 -8.49
CA LEU A 110 -9.43 -19.09 -8.08
C LEU A 110 -10.04 -17.74 -8.42
N SER A 111 -10.04 -16.84 -7.45
CA SER A 111 -10.34 -15.43 -7.65
C SER A 111 -9.04 -14.63 -7.59
N LEU A 112 -8.73 -13.92 -8.67
CA LEU A 112 -7.55 -13.09 -8.78
C LEU A 112 -7.99 -11.63 -8.90
N GLN A 113 -7.35 -10.76 -8.12
CA GLN A 113 -7.55 -9.32 -8.18
C GLN A 113 -6.37 -8.67 -8.91
N PRO A 114 -6.55 -8.18 -10.15
CA PRO A 114 -5.43 -7.61 -10.92
C PRO A 114 -4.82 -6.36 -10.31
N ALA A 115 -5.57 -5.62 -9.48
CA ALA A 115 -5.04 -4.47 -8.74
C ALA A 115 -3.91 -4.86 -7.78
N GLU A 116 -3.91 -6.08 -7.22
CA GLU A 116 -2.80 -6.58 -6.38
C GLU A 116 -1.53 -6.75 -7.21
N VAL A 117 -1.64 -7.38 -8.38
CA VAL A 117 -0.51 -7.57 -9.31
C VAL A 117 0.03 -6.21 -9.77
N LEU A 118 -0.83 -5.23 -10.01
CA LEU A 118 -0.46 -3.87 -10.39
C LEU A 118 0.35 -3.16 -9.31
N LYS A 119 -0.06 -3.27 -8.04
CA LYS A 119 0.70 -2.72 -6.90
C LYS A 119 2.12 -3.29 -6.84
N PHE A 120 2.26 -4.61 -6.92
CA PHE A 120 3.57 -5.26 -6.90
C PHE A 120 4.44 -4.84 -8.11
N ALA A 121 3.87 -4.86 -9.31
CA ALA A 121 4.59 -4.49 -10.52
C ALA A 121 5.04 -3.02 -10.53
N PHE A 122 4.18 -2.12 -10.04
CA PHE A 122 4.50 -0.70 -9.87
C PHE A 122 5.71 -0.50 -8.95
N ILE A 123 5.74 -1.15 -7.78
CA ILE A 123 6.84 -1.04 -6.82
C ILE A 123 8.15 -1.53 -7.44
N ILE A 124 8.13 -2.69 -8.10
CA ILE A 124 9.33 -3.30 -8.69
C ILE A 124 9.86 -2.42 -9.84
N TYR A 125 8.97 -1.95 -10.72
CA TYR A 125 9.34 -1.07 -11.82
C TYR A 125 9.88 0.27 -11.35
N PHE A 126 9.17 0.94 -10.43
CA PHE A 126 9.60 2.23 -9.92
C PHE A 126 10.93 2.13 -9.18
N ALA A 127 11.14 1.09 -8.38
CA ALA A 127 12.43 0.82 -7.74
C ALA A 127 13.56 0.58 -8.76
N ALA A 128 13.31 -0.22 -9.80
CA ALA A 128 14.29 -0.51 -10.84
C ALA A 128 14.69 0.76 -11.61
N TRP A 129 13.70 1.59 -11.95
CA TRP A 129 13.89 2.86 -12.64
C TRP A 129 14.63 3.88 -11.76
N ALA A 130 14.21 4.05 -10.50
CA ALA A 130 14.87 4.93 -9.55
C ALA A 130 16.35 4.55 -9.32
N ALA A 131 16.64 3.25 -9.25
CA ALA A 131 18.01 2.73 -9.14
C ALA A 131 18.86 2.97 -10.40
N GLY A 132 18.24 3.19 -11.57
CA GLY A 132 18.93 3.55 -12.82
C GLY A 132 19.28 5.04 -12.87
N VAL A 133 18.35 5.90 -12.46
CA VAL A 133 18.51 7.38 -12.51
C VAL A 133 19.41 7.91 -11.39
N LYS A 134 19.42 7.24 -10.23
CA LYS A 134 20.27 7.56 -9.07
C LYS A 134 20.20 9.03 -8.65
N GLU A 135 21.25 9.80 -8.91
CA GLU A 135 21.44 11.18 -8.44
C GLU A 135 20.51 12.18 -9.13
N LYS A 136 20.00 11.86 -10.33
CA LYS A 136 19.11 12.75 -11.08
C LYS A 136 17.63 12.64 -10.64
N ILE A 137 17.32 11.79 -9.66
CA ILE A 137 15.94 11.60 -9.19
C ILE A 137 15.37 12.82 -8.48
N SER A 138 16.22 13.71 -7.97
CA SER A 138 15.80 15.00 -7.40
C SER A 138 15.41 16.03 -8.46
N THR A 139 15.68 15.76 -9.74
CA THR A 139 15.29 16.64 -10.84
C THR A 139 13.84 16.39 -11.20
N PHE A 140 13.06 17.45 -11.42
CA PHE A 140 11.65 17.35 -11.80
C PHE A 140 11.43 16.42 -13.01
N SER A 141 12.17 16.64 -14.09
CA SER A 141 11.97 15.91 -15.36
C SER A 141 12.40 14.45 -15.31
N MET A 142 13.42 14.11 -14.52
CA MET A 142 13.96 12.75 -14.42
C MET A 142 13.55 12.04 -13.13
N GLY A 143 12.70 12.65 -12.31
CA GLY A 143 12.29 12.16 -11.00
C GLY A 143 10.77 12.15 -10.86
N LEU A 144 10.22 13.36 -10.71
CA LEU A 144 8.80 13.55 -10.47
C LEU A 144 7.94 13.22 -11.69
N LEU A 145 8.38 13.63 -12.89
CA LEU A 145 7.61 13.43 -14.12
C LEU A 145 7.37 11.93 -14.41
N PRO A 146 8.36 11.03 -14.31
CA PRO A 146 8.13 9.60 -14.50
C PRO A 146 7.23 8.97 -13.43
N LEU A 147 7.33 9.42 -12.16
CA LEU A 147 6.38 9.03 -11.12
C LEU A 147 4.95 9.46 -11.50
N MET A 148 4.75 10.72 -11.89
CA MET A 148 3.43 11.23 -12.29
C MET A 148 2.87 10.48 -13.50
N THR A 149 3.71 10.12 -14.47
CA THR A 149 3.25 9.31 -15.62
C THR A 149 2.80 7.91 -15.21
N LEU A 150 3.52 7.25 -14.29
CA LEU A 150 3.13 5.93 -13.79
C LEU A 150 1.87 5.99 -12.93
N LEU A 151 1.77 6.99 -12.05
CA LEU A 151 0.58 7.20 -11.23
C LEU A 151 -0.63 7.54 -12.10
N GLY A 152 -0.46 8.36 -13.14
CA GLY A 152 -1.51 8.66 -14.12
C GLY A 152 -1.97 7.41 -14.87
N LEU A 153 -1.03 6.59 -15.34
CA LEU A 153 -1.34 5.32 -16.00
C LEU A 153 -2.13 4.37 -15.09
N CYS A 154 -1.66 4.13 -13.87
CA CYS A 154 -2.37 3.29 -12.90
C CYS A 154 -3.71 3.90 -12.48
N GLY A 155 -3.78 5.23 -12.36
CA GLY A 155 -4.96 5.98 -11.97
C GLY A 155 -6.07 5.87 -12.99
N ILE A 156 -5.78 6.10 -14.27
CA ILE A 156 -6.77 5.92 -15.35
C ILE A 156 -7.37 4.51 -15.28
N LEU A 157 -6.52 3.50 -15.13
CA LEU A 157 -6.94 2.10 -15.17
C LEU A 157 -7.78 1.68 -13.95
N LEU A 158 -7.45 2.16 -12.75
CA LEU A 158 -8.17 1.84 -11.52
C LEU A 158 -9.44 2.67 -11.33
N LEU A 159 -9.43 3.94 -11.73
CA LEU A 159 -10.61 4.80 -11.67
C LEU A 159 -11.70 4.36 -12.64
N LEU A 160 -11.32 3.72 -13.76
CA LEU A 160 -12.26 3.04 -14.66
C LEU A 160 -12.87 1.76 -14.05
N GLN A 161 -12.22 1.14 -13.07
CA GLN A 161 -12.71 -0.04 -12.31
C GLN A 161 -13.47 0.36 -11.01
N PRO A 162 -13.96 1.60 -10.95
CA PRO A 162 -14.21 2.38 -9.72
C PRO A 162 -13.38 2.03 -8.47
N ASP A 163 -12.10 1.69 -8.56
CA ASP A 163 -11.29 1.19 -7.43
C ASP A 163 -10.37 2.28 -6.84
N THR A 164 -10.96 3.19 -6.07
CA THR A 164 -10.27 4.34 -5.47
C THR A 164 -9.29 3.94 -4.37
N ASP A 165 -9.60 2.88 -3.62
CA ASP A 165 -8.82 2.48 -2.44
C ASP A 165 -7.45 1.96 -2.86
N ASN A 166 -7.43 1.07 -3.87
CA ASN A 166 -6.18 0.58 -4.43
C ASN A 166 -5.36 1.68 -5.10
N TYR A 167 -6.02 2.65 -5.74
CA TYR A 167 -5.33 3.80 -6.31
C TYR A 167 -4.64 4.65 -5.23
N MET A 168 -5.33 4.96 -4.13
CA MET A 168 -4.73 5.70 -3.01
C MET A 168 -3.52 5.00 -2.41
N VAL A 169 -3.55 3.66 -2.30
CA VAL A 169 -2.41 2.87 -1.82
C VAL A 169 -1.21 2.99 -2.77
N ILE A 170 -1.43 2.92 -4.09
CA ILE A 170 -0.35 3.09 -5.08
C ILE A 170 0.24 4.50 -5.00
N VAL A 171 -0.61 5.53 -4.88
CA VAL A 171 -0.16 6.93 -4.75
C VAL A 171 0.69 7.11 -3.49
N ALA A 172 0.19 6.66 -2.34
CA ALA A 172 0.92 6.76 -1.07
C ALA A 172 2.26 6.01 -1.13
N THR A 173 2.27 4.81 -1.70
CA THR A 173 3.50 4.01 -1.84
C THR A 173 4.49 4.66 -2.80
N GLY A 174 4.04 5.11 -3.96
CA GLY A 174 4.86 5.79 -4.96
C GLY A 174 5.48 7.08 -4.44
N MET A 175 4.70 7.90 -3.74
CA MET A 175 5.22 9.09 -3.05
C MET A 175 6.23 8.73 -1.97
N GLY A 176 5.94 7.73 -1.13
CA GLY A 176 6.87 7.25 -0.10
C GLY A 176 8.21 6.80 -0.67
N MET A 177 8.18 6.01 -1.75
CA MET A 177 9.37 5.56 -2.47
C MET A 177 10.14 6.73 -3.09
N PHE A 178 9.45 7.70 -3.69
CA PHE A 178 10.09 8.87 -4.28
C PHE A 178 10.79 9.72 -3.23
N ILE A 179 10.13 9.99 -2.10
CA ILE A 179 10.71 10.73 -0.97
C ILE A 179 11.95 9.99 -0.44
N ALA A 180 11.86 8.68 -0.24
CA ALA A 180 13.00 7.87 0.21
C ALA A 180 14.18 7.95 -0.77
N ALA A 181 13.92 7.82 -2.07
CA ALA A 181 14.95 7.89 -3.10
C ALA A 181 15.56 9.30 -3.21
N ALA A 182 14.74 10.34 -3.11
CA ALA A 182 15.19 11.74 -3.14
C ALA A 182 16.03 12.12 -1.91
N LEU A 183 15.69 11.60 -0.72
CA LEU A 183 16.49 11.78 0.51
C LEU A 183 17.85 11.08 0.43
N LEU A 184 17.92 9.93 -0.23
CA LEU A 184 19.15 9.16 -0.40
C LEU A 184 20.09 9.75 -1.47
N ALA A 185 19.57 10.48 -2.45
CA ALA A 185 20.36 11.09 -3.53
C ALA A 185 21.51 12.00 -3.05
N PRO A 186 21.31 12.96 -2.11
CA PRO A 186 22.41 13.78 -1.60
C PRO A 186 23.42 12.97 -0.78
N VAL A 187 22.98 11.97 0.00
CA VAL A 187 23.88 11.10 0.78
C VAL A 187 24.84 10.35 -0.14
N ILE A 188 24.33 9.82 -1.26
CA ILE A 188 25.15 9.14 -2.29
C ILE A 188 26.13 10.12 -2.97
N ARG A 189 25.68 11.37 -3.22
CA ARG A 189 26.52 12.41 -3.80
C ARG A 189 27.66 12.81 -2.86
N TYR A 190 27.37 13.01 -1.56
CA TYR A 190 28.37 13.35 -0.55
C TYR A 190 29.33 12.20 -0.25
N SER A 191 28.86 10.94 -0.22
CA SER A 191 29.74 9.80 0.02
C SER A 191 30.75 9.60 -1.12
N LYS A 192 30.32 9.76 -2.38
CA LYS A 192 31.23 9.71 -3.53
C LYS A 192 32.20 10.90 -3.57
N ALA A 193 31.72 12.10 -3.26
CA ALA A 193 32.56 13.30 -3.18
C ALA A 193 33.64 13.15 -2.09
N LEU A 194 33.29 12.53 -0.96
CA LEU A 194 34.21 12.22 0.13
C LEU A 194 35.21 11.11 -0.25
N SER A 195 34.82 10.07 -0.98
CA SER A 195 35.74 9.03 -1.45
C SER A 195 36.73 9.51 -2.52
N LEU A 196 36.41 10.59 -3.24
CA LEU A 196 37.30 11.19 -4.24
C LEU A 196 38.26 12.22 -3.65
N SER A 197 37.94 12.80 -2.50
CA SER A 197 38.78 13.82 -1.84
C SER A 197 39.67 13.27 -0.72
N VAL A 198 39.51 12.01 -0.32
CA VAL A 198 40.29 11.41 0.77
C VAL A 198 41.14 10.26 0.24
N PRO A 199 42.46 10.46 0.00
CA PRO A 199 43.41 9.35 0.02
C PRO A 199 43.41 8.81 1.45
N GLU A 200 43.31 7.49 1.59
CA GLU A 200 43.14 6.72 2.83
C GLU A 200 43.79 7.36 4.08
N VAL A 201 43.03 8.16 4.82
CA VAL A 201 43.41 8.58 6.18
C VAL A 201 42.23 8.36 7.10
N SER A 202 42.40 7.33 7.93
CA SER A 202 41.71 7.03 9.19
C SER A 202 40.74 8.12 9.69
N SER A 203 39.45 7.96 9.41
CA SER A 203 38.43 8.95 9.80
C SER A 203 37.20 8.34 10.47
N ALA A 204 37.41 7.38 11.38
CA ALA A 204 36.37 6.91 12.30
C ALA A 204 35.67 8.05 13.10
N PRO A 205 36.31 9.18 13.47
CA PRO A 205 35.59 10.25 14.18
C PRO A 205 34.84 11.25 13.28
N VAL A 206 35.06 11.26 11.96
CA VAL A 206 34.44 12.26 11.05
C VAL A 206 33.01 11.87 10.68
N LEU A 207 32.74 10.58 10.43
CA LEU A 207 31.40 10.07 10.13
C LEU A 207 30.41 10.32 11.28
N VAL A 208 30.87 10.21 12.53
CA VAL A 208 30.04 10.47 13.73
C VAL A 208 29.69 11.96 13.87
N ARG A 209 30.57 12.86 13.42
CA ARG A 209 30.34 14.32 13.48
C ARG A 209 29.44 14.80 12.33
N VAL A 210 29.53 14.17 11.15
CA VAL A 210 28.63 14.44 10.01
C VAL A 210 27.20 13.97 10.29
N PHE A 211 27.00 12.78 10.87
CA PHE A 211 25.66 12.31 11.26
C PHE A 211 24.99 13.20 12.32
N ARG A 212 25.77 13.82 13.21
CA ARG A 212 25.26 14.69 14.29
C ARG A 212 24.81 16.07 13.80
N ASN A 213 25.39 16.54 12.70
CA ASN A 213 25.14 17.88 12.14
C ASN A 213 24.19 17.87 10.94
N LEU A 214 23.58 16.72 10.60
CA LEU A 214 22.49 16.70 9.63
C LEU A 214 21.31 17.52 10.20
N PRO A 215 20.87 18.60 9.54
CA PRO A 215 19.70 19.36 9.95
C PRO A 215 18.45 18.61 9.50
N ILE A 216 18.26 17.37 9.98
CA ILE A 216 16.96 16.72 9.91
C ILE A 216 16.14 17.38 11.00
N SER A 217 15.46 18.46 10.61
CA SER A 217 14.66 19.25 11.55
C SER A 217 13.58 18.35 12.16
N ARG A 218 13.52 18.34 13.49
CA ARG A 218 12.45 17.71 14.29
C ARG A 218 11.05 18.19 13.88
N SER A 219 10.94 19.29 13.13
CA SER A 219 9.68 19.92 12.72
C SER A 219 8.90 19.21 11.61
N ARG A 220 9.43 18.14 10.97
CA ARG A 220 8.64 17.33 10.02
C ARG A 220 7.72 16.29 10.68
N TRP A 221 7.90 16.00 11.97
CA TRP A 221 7.00 15.09 12.71
C TRP A 221 5.66 15.73 13.11
N ALA A 222 5.55 17.07 13.01
CA ALA A 222 4.32 17.79 13.35
C ALA A 222 3.17 17.57 12.34
N ILE A 223 3.47 17.08 11.13
CA ILE A 223 2.44 16.76 10.13
C ILE A 223 1.74 15.43 10.45
N LEU A 224 2.39 14.54 11.22
CA LEU A 224 1.81 13.27 11.67
C LEU A 224 0.91 13.39 12.91
N SER A 225 0.89 14.57 13.56
CA SER A 225 0.11 14.85 14.77
C SER A 225 -1.13 15.70 14.50
N LEU A 226 -1.44 16.02 13.24
CA LEU A 226 -2.69 16.69 12.91
C LEU A 226 -3.85 15.69 13.08
N PRO A 227 -4.84 15.98 13.94
CA PRO A 227 -6.02 15.13 14.08
C PRO A 227 -6.75 15.08 12.74
N TRP A 228 -6.92 13.85 12.23
CA TRP A 228 -7.65 13.58 11.00
C TRP A 228 -9.12 14.01 11.15
N PRO A 229 -9.74 14.66 10.15
CA PRO A 229 -11.12 15.08 10.25
C PRO A 229 -12.06 13.87 10.33
N GLU A 230 -12.61 13.69 11.52
CA GLU A 230 -13.47 12.61 11.97
C GLU A 230 -14.92 12.84 11.49
N LYS A 231 -15.19 12.57 10.20
CA LYS A 231 -16.58 12.63 9.70
C LYS A 231 -17.10 11.37 9.02
N SER A 232 -16.26 10.45 8.51
CA SER A 232 -16.76 9.19 7.90
C SER A 232 -16.65 7.94 8.80
N SER A 233 -15.76 7.94 9.81
CA SER A 233 -15.57 6.83 10.75
C SER A 233 -16.68 6.69 11.79
N ALA A 234 -17.46 7.74 12.04
CA ALA A 234 -18.48 7.76 13.08
C ALA A 234 -19.70 6.85 12.80
N SER A 235 -19.89 6.39 11.55
CA SER A 235 -20.93 5.41 11.20
C SER A 235 -20.45 3.97 11.42
N TRP A 236 -19.20 3.67 11.06
CA TRP A 236 -18.61 2.34 11.23
C TRP A 236 -18.29 2.03 12.71
N VAL A 237 -17.80 3.02 13.47
CA VAL A 237 -17.56 2.86 14.91
C VAL A 237 -18.87 2.66 15.67
N ARG A 238 -19.95 3.39 15.31
CA ARG A 238 -21.29 3.16 15.88
C ARG A 238 -21.85 1.79 15.52
N PHE A 239 -21.64 1.30 14.30
CA PHE A 239 -22.04 -0.04 13.88
C PHE A 239 -21.29 -1.15 14.64
N CYS A 240 -20.00 -0.99 14.89
CA CYS A 240 -19.22 -1.94 15.69
C CYS A 240 -19.61 -1.89 17.18
N LEU A 241 -19.81 -0.71 17.76
CA LEU A 241 -20.18 -0.56 19.17
C LEU A 241 -21.60 -1.05 19.47
N SER A 242 -22.54 -0.93 18.52
CA SER A 242 -23.92 -1.44 18.71
C SER A 242 -23.99 -2.97 18.71
N ARG A 243 -22.95 -3.67 18.22
CA ARG A 243 -22.91 -5.13 18.18
C ARG A 243 -22.31 -5.76 19.43
N TYR A 244 -21.63 -4.98 20.26
CA TYR A 244 -20.95 -5.43 21.47
C TYR A 244 -21.65 -5.07 22.79
N SER A 245 -22.77 -4.36 22.75
CA SER A 245 -23.48 -3.90 23.96
C SER A 245 -24.92 -4.42 24.04
N PRO A 246 -25.15 -5.69 24.48
CA PRO A 246 -26.50 -6.14 24.83
C PRO A 246 -26.98 -5.65 26.21
N PHE A 247 -26.21 -4.80 26.90
CA PHE A 247 -26.46 -4.42 28.30
C PHE A 247 -26.36 -2.91 28.53
N LEU A 248 -27.25 -2.10 27.95
CA LEU A 248 -27.64 -0.81 28.53
C LEU A 248 -29.13 -0.57 28.27
N PRO A 249 -29.95 -0.31 29.31
CA PRO A 249 -31.37 -0.03 29.13
C PRO A 249 -31.56 1.30 28.39
N CYS A 250 -32.53 1.32 27.48
CA CYS A 250 -32.97 2.53 26.79
C CYS A 250 -33.68 3.46 27.78
N GLU A 251 -33.04 4.57 28.15
CA GLU A 251 -33.72 5.70 28.77
C GLU A 251 -33.87 6.82 27.72
N GLY A 252 -35.13 7.24 27.51
CA GLY A 252 -35.50 8.21 26.50
C GLY A 252 -35.17 9.66 26.87
N SER A 253 -35.54 10.53 25.92
CA SER A 253 -35.67 11.99 26.04
C SER A 253 -34.40 12.84 25.78
N LYS A 254 -34.31 13.30 24.53
CA LYS A 254 -34.33 14.72 24.06
C LYS A 254 -33.25 15.03 23.03
N SER A 255 -33.70 15.12 21.78
CA SER A 255 -33.03 15.88 20.72
C SER A 255 -32.88 17.35 21.10
N PRO A 256 -31.78 18.03 20.71
CA PRO A 256 -31.82 19.43 20.37
C PRO A 256 -31.84 19.58 18.85
N ALA A 257 -33.01 19.94 18.32
CA ALA A 257 -33.10 20.79 17.13
C ALA A 257 -32.57 22.18 17.48
N ILE A 258 -31.92 22.88 16.53
CA ILE A 258 -31.42 24.30 16.49
C ILE A 258 -30.01 24.27 15.83
N TRP A 259 -29.68 24.81 14.64
CA TRP A 259 -30.33 25.71 13.67
C TRP A 259 -29.83 25.46 12.24
N LYS A 260 -30.75 25.66 11.28
CA LYS A 260 -30.48 26.02 9.88
C LYS A 260 -29.70 27.34 9.80
N ILE A 261 -28.56 27.33 9.12
CA ILE A 261 -27.97 28.44 8.34
C ILE A 261 -27.35 27.71 7.15
N GLY A 262 -27.91 27.72 5.94
CA GLY A 262 -28.20 28.88 5.11
C GLY A 262 -27.30 28.73 3.88
N SER A 263 -27.86 28.17 2.81
CA SER A 263 -27.26 28.06 1.48
C SER A 263 -26.89 29.45 0.98
N VAL A 264 -25.60 29.68 0.67
CA VAL A 264 -25.15 30.90 0.01
C VAL A 264 -24.80 30.54 -1.42
N ASP A 265 -25.71 30.92 -2.32
CA ASP A 265 -25.61 30.84 -3.76
C ASP A 265 -24.57 31.85 -4.27
N TRP A 266 -23.63 31.35 -5.09
CA TRP A 266 -22.45 32.06 -5.61
C TRP A 266 -22.74 32.96 -6.83
N TRP A 267 -23.85 33.70 -6.88
CA TRP A 267 -24.29 34.36 -8.13
C TRP A 267 -24.69 35.84 -8.09
N LEU A 268 -24.51 36.61 -7.01
CA LEU A 268 -24.91 38.04 -7.01
C LEU A 268 -23.92 38.95 -6.26
N LEU A 269 -22.81 39.29 -6.91
CA LEU A 269 -21.97 40.45 -6.58
C LEU A 269 -21.59 41.21 -7.87
N GLU A 270 -22.61 41.72 -8.55
CA GLU A 270 -22.52 42.83 -9.50
C GLU A 270 -23.65 43.80 -9.17
N LEU A 271 -23.29 45.07 -8.97
CA LEU A 271 -24.10 46.28 -8.72
C LEU A 271 -24.34 46.69 -7.25
N LEU A 272 -23.70 47.85 -6.95
CA LEU A 272 -23.86 48.79 -5.82
C LEU A 272 -22.98 48.54 -4.59
#